data_AF-A0A6P5XPL2-F1
#
_entry.id   AF-A0A6P5XPL2-F1
#
_cell.length_a   1.000
_cell.length_b   1.000
_cell.length_c   1.000
_cell.angle_alpha   90.00
_cell.angle_beta   90.00
_cell.angle_gamma   90.00
#
_symmetry.space_group_name_H-M   'P 1'
#
loop_
_entity.id
_entity.type
_entity.pdbx_description
1 polymer ?
#
loop_
_entity_poly.entity_id
_entity_poly.type
_entity_poly.pdbx_seq_one_letter_code
_entity_poly.pdbx_strand_id
1 'polypeptide(L)'
;MKGAQGWQLGSMADMQILPGSRHRPSLKRPIWIIFLVSLVSLFLVCAYIYPPHGNAACYVFSSGGCKALTNWLPPAPARELTDEEIISWVVFRDILNTPPVQSKNSKIAFMFLTPSSLPFEKLWDMFFRWCRYELSYDWTYGEIDKGHFHNTCQGHEGKFSVYVHASKEKPVHVSRYFLNREIRSGEVLWGKISMVDAERRLLAHALKDPENQHFVLLSESCVPLHNFDYVYNYLMHANVSFVDCFVDPGPHGNGRYSERMLPEVEKKNFRKGAQWFSMRRQHALIVMADSLYYSRFRDYCKPGLDGKNCIADEHYLPTFFHMIDPGGIANWSVTHVDWSERKWHPKSYRAQDVTDELLKNITSIDLSVHVTSNEKSEERVQACLWNGIKRPCYLFARKFYPETLDKLMMLLNF
;
A
#
# COMPACT_ATOMS: atom_id res chain seq x y z
N MET A 1 -66.32 6.29 -57.57
CA MET A 1 -66.48 5.00 -58.30
C MET A 1 -65.12 4.31 -58.34
N LYS A 2 -65.10 3.01 -57.97
CA LYS A 2 -64.15 1.90 -58.24
C LYS A 2 -62.90 2.26 -59.09
N GLY A 3 -61.65 1.96 -58.71
CA GLY A 3 -61.02 0.70 -58.24
C GLY A 3 -60.01 0.25 -59.32
N ALA A 4 -58.91 -0.49 -59.14
CA ALA A 4 -58.14 -1.06 -58.04
C ALA A 4 -56.82 -1.62 -58.64
N GLN A 5 -55.84 -1.93 -57.78
CA GLN A 5 -54.48 -2.44 -58.04
C GLN A 5 -54.40 -3.90 -58.58
N GLY A 6 -53.21 -4.31 -59.05
CA GLY A 6 -52.76 -5.71 -59.05
C GLY A 6 -51.42 -5.98 -59.77
N TRP A 7 -50.35 -6.24 -59.00
CA TRP A 7 -49.05 -6.83 -59.41
C TRP A 7 -49.24 -8.35 -59.69
N GLN A 8 -48.39 -9.20 -60.28
CA GLN A 8 -46.93 -9.22 -60.47
C GLN A 8 -46.50 -10.35 -61.45
N LEU A 9 -45.46 -10.06 -62.25
CA LEU A 9 -44.31 -10.85 -62.75
C LEU A 9 -44.30 -12.40 -62.74
N GLY A 10 -43.90 -12.98 -63.89
CA GLY A 10 -43.27 -14.31 -63.98
C GLY A 10 -43.23 -14.88 -65.41
N SER A 11 -42.11 -14.72 -66.12
CA SER A 11 -41.94 -15.18 -67.52
C SER A 11 -40.56 -15.81 -67.77
N MET A 12 -40.63 -17.05 -68.30
CA MET A 12 -39.76 -17.74 -69.27
C MET A 12 -38.27 -17.96 -68.94
N ALA A 13 -37.81 -19.22 -68.96
CA ALA A 13 -37.54 -19.93 -70.22
C ALA A 13 -37.15 -21.41 -70.01
N ASP A 14 -37.78 -22.28 -70.80
CA ASP A 14 -37.37 -23.65 -71.13
C ASP A 14 -36.11 -23.65 -72.02
N MET A 15 -35.23 -24.67 -71.89
CA MET A 15 -35.09 -25.73 -72.92
C MET A 15 -34.10 -26.83 -72.49
N GLN A 16 -34.57 -28.07 -72.65
CA GLN A 16 -33.89 -29.33 -72.38
C GLN A 16 -32.88 -29.70 -73.48
N ILE A 17 -31.72 -30.25 -73.10
CA ILE A 17 -31.00 -31.29 -73.86
C ILE A 17 -30.35 -32.27 -72.86
N LEU A 18 -30.78 -33.53 -72.89
CA LEU A 18 -30.15 -34.71 -72.24
C LEU A 18 -29.08 -35.29 -73.19
N PRO A 19 -27.96 -35.83 -72.69
CA PRO A 19 -27.95 -37.29 -72.49
C PRO A 19 -27.01 -37.82 -71.37
N GLY A 20 -27.30 -39.06 -70.93
CA GLY A 20 -26.26 -40.05 -70.63
C GLY A 20 -25.90 -40.27 -69.15
N SER A 21 -26.49 -41.30 -68.54
CA SER A 21 -26.11 -41.84 -67.24
C SER A 21 -24.69 -42.44 -67.28
N ARG A 22 -23.81 -41.96 -66.39
CA ARG A 22 -22.56 -42.63 -66.05
C ARG A 22 -22.51 -42.90 -64.54
N HIS A 23 -22.28 -44.17 -64.20
CA HIS A 23 -22.05 -44.65 -62.85
C HIS A 23 -20.95 -43.83 -62.15
N ARG A 24 -21.27 -43.32 -60.95
CA ARG A 24 -20.30 -42.68 -60.04
C ARG A 24 -19.60 -43.79 -59.23
N PRO A 25 -18.26 -43.87 -59.21
CA PRO A 25 -17.57 -44.80 -58.31
C PRO A 25 -17.71 -44.32 -56.86
N SER A 26 -17.79 -45.26 -55.93
CA SER A 26 -17.93 -44.99 -54.50
C SER A 26 -16.71 -44.24 -53.97
N LEU A 27 -16.92 -43.00 -53.53
CA LEU A 27 -15.94 -42.23 -52.76
C LEU A 27 -15.68 -42.96 -51.43
N LYS A 28 -14.54 -43.66 -51.33
CA LYS A 28 -14.02 -44.11 -50.03
C LYS A 28 -13.86 -42.86 -49.16
N ARG A 29 -14.69 -42.77 -48.11
CA ARG A 29 -14.61 -41.68 -47.12
C ARG A 29 -13.17 -41.61 -46.59
N PRO A 30 -12.59 -40.41 -46.43
CA PRO A 30 -11.20 -40.26 -46.01
C PRO A 30 -11.08 -40.47 -44.50
N ILE A 31 -11.38 -41.69 -44.05
CA ILE A 31 -11.30 -42.12 -42.65
C ILE A 31 -9.88 -41.88 -42.10
N TRP A 32 -8.86 -41.99 -42.97
CA TRP A 32 -7.47 -41.69 -42.63
C TRP A 32 -7.24 -40.25 -42.16
N ILE A 33 -7.96 -39.27 -42.70
CA ILE A 33 -7.83 -37.87 -42.27
C ILE A 33 -8.36 -37.72 -40.84
N ILE A 34 -9.46 -38.40 -40.49
CA ILE A 34 -10.02 -38.37 -39.13
C ILE A 34 -9.02 -38.98 -38.13
N PHE A 35 -8.41 -40.12 -38.49
CA PHE A 35 -7.37 -40.73 -37.66
C PHE A 35 -6.15 -39.83 -37.51
N LEU A 36 -5.72 -39.17 -38.59
CA LEU A 36 -4.55 -38.30 -38.57
C LEU A 36 -4.80 -37.03 -37.73
N VAL A 37 -5.97 -36.42 -37.86
CA VAL A 37 -6.39 -35.27 -37.02
C VAL A 37 -6.56 -35.68 -35.56
N SER A 38 -7.11 -36.86 -35.29
CA SER A 38 -7.24 -37.41 -33.93
C SER A 38 -5.89 -37.71 -33.30
N LEU A 39 -4.95 -38.28 -34.07
CA LEU A 39 -3.58 -38.57 -33.62
C LEU A 39 -2.81 -37.28 -33.30
N VAL A 40 -2.90 -36.27 -34.17
CA VAL A 40 -2.26 -34.97 -33.96
C VAL A 40 -2.88 -34.26 -32.75
N SER A 41 -4.20 -34.28 -32.60
CA SER A 41 -4.88 -33.70 -31.45
C SER A 41 -4.46 -34.38 -30.13
N LEU A 42 -4.39 -35.72 -30.12
CA LEU A 42 -3.94 -36.48 -28.95
C LEU A 42 -2.49 -36.14 -28.61
N PHE A 43 -1.61 -36.04 -29.62
CA PHE A 43 -0.21 -35.70 -29.42
C PHE A 43 -0.04 -34.29 -28.82
N LEU A 44 -0.81 -33.31 -29.30
CA LEU A 44 -0.81 -31.95 -28.75
C LEU A 44 -1.32 -31.90 -27.31
N VAL A 45 -2.38 -32.65 -26.99
CA VAL A 45 -2.90 -32.76 -25.62
C VAL A 45 -1.89 -33.44 -24.70
N CYS A 46 -1.26 -34.53 -25.15
CA CYS A 46 -0.21 -35.21 -24.39
C CYS A 46 1.01 -34.30 -24.17
N ALA A 47 1.45 -33.54 -25.17
CA ALA A 47 2.56 -32.59 -25.04
C ALA A 47 2.22 -31.42 -24.10
N TYR A 48 0.95 -31.02 -24.03
CA TYR A 48 0.48 -29.99 -23.10
C TYR A 48 0.41 -30.50 -21.66
N ILE A 49 -0.06 -31.74 -21.45
CA ILE A 49 -0.21 -32.34 -20.11
C ILE A 49 1.14 -32.83 -19.56
N TYR A 50 2.04 -33.32 -20.41
CA TYR A 50 3.35 -33.84 -20.05
C TYR A 50 4.48 -33.09 -20.76
N PRO A 51 4.76 -31.83 -20.37
CA PRO A 51 5.90 -31.10 -20.92
C PRO A 51 7.20 -31.87 -20.61
N PRO A 52 8.11 -32.06 -21.58
CA PRO A 52 9.33 -32.83 -21.38
C PRO A 52 10.22 -32.14 -20.35
N HIS A 53 10.44 -32.79 -19.20
CA HIS A 53 11.27 -32.28 -18.10
C HIS A 53 12.79 -32.46 -18.31
N GLY A 54 13.26 -32.65 -19.55
CA GLY A 54 14.67 -32.93 -19.84
C GLY A 54 15.17 -32.35 -21.16
N ASN A 55 16.35 -31.71 -21.11
CA ASN A 55 17.02 -31.09 -22.26
C ASN A 55 17.28 -32.05 -23.44
N ALA A 56 17.32 -33.37 -23.19
CA ALA A 56 17.62 -34.37 -24.22
C ALA A 56 16.46 -34.58 -25.22
N ALA A 57 15.20 -34.43 -24.80
CA ALA A 57 14.04 -34.60 -25.68
C ALA A 57 13.85 -33.43 -26.67
N CYS A 58 14.42 -32.25 -26.34
CA CYS A 58 14.26 -31.03 -27.13
C CYS A 58 15.09 -31.03 -28.42
N TYR A 59 16.16 -31.83 -28.50
CA TYR A 59 17.05 -31.92 -29.67
C TYR A 59 16.55 -32.87 -30.78
N VAL A 60 15.56 -33.72 -30.50
CA VAL A 60 15.06 -34.71 -31.46
C VAL A 60 14.10 -34.09 -32.49
N PHE A 61 13.50 -32.93 -32.18
CA PHE A 61 12.43 -32.33 -32.99
C PHE A 61 12.71 -30.93 -33.56
N SER A 62 13.84 -30.28 -33.21
CA SER A 62 14.19 -28.95 -33.76
C SER A 62 15.69 -28.68 -33.69
N SER A 63 16.28 -28.22 -34.81
CA SER A 63 17.66 -27.73 -34.87
C SER A 63 17.82 -26.30 -34.32
N GLY A 64 16.71 -25.55 -34.20
CA GLY A 64 16.64 -24.29 -33.49
C GLY A 64 16.19 -24.53 -32.05
N GLY A 65 17.13 -24.49 -31.10
CA GLY A 65 16.94 -24.97 -29.73
C GLY A 65 15.73 -24.41 -28.95
N CYS A 66 15.54 -24.99 -27.76
CA CYS A 66 14.41 -24.86 -26.82
C CYS A 66 13.87 -23.42 -26.52
N LYS A 67 14.54 -22.35 -26.98
CA LYS A 67 14.06 -20.95 -26.93
C LYS A 67 12.81 -20.69 -27.77
N ALA A 68 12.61 -21.41 -28.87
CA ALA A 68 11.45 -21.20 -29.74
C ALA A 68 10.13 -21.62 -29.07
N LEU A 69 10.16 -22.71 -28.28
CA LEU A 69 8.98 -23.26 -27.59
C LEU A 69 8.61 -22.41 -26.36
N THR A 70 9.60 -21.91 -25.61
CA THR A 70 9.37 -21.03 -24.44
C THR A 70 8.80 -19.67 -24.84
N ASN A 71 9.10 -19.18 -26.04
CA ASN A 71 8.52 -17.94 -26.57
C ASN A 71 7.10 -18.13 -27.12
N TRP A 72 6.68 -19.38 -27.38
CA TRP A 72 5.36 -19.72 -27.92
C TRP A 72 4.31 -19.98 -26.84
N LEU A 73 4.75 -20.38 -25.64
CA LEU A 73 3.86 -20.53 -24.50
C LEU A 73 3.55 -19.15 -23.90
N PRO A 74 2.28 -18.81 -23.66
CA PRO A 74 1.97 -17.61 -22.88
C PRO A 74 2.69 -17.70 -21.53
N PRO A 75 3.24 -16.59 -21.01
CA PRO A 75 3.90 -16.60 -19.70
C PRO A 75 2.91 -17.19 -18.70
N ALA A 76 3.33 -18.24 -17.99
CA ALA A 76 2.50 -18.84 -16.95
C ALA A 76 2.01 -17.72 -16.03
N PRO A 77 0.71 -17.68 -15.68
CA PRO A 77 0.18 -16.63 -14.82
C PRO A 77 1.04 -16.57 -13.57
N ALA A 78 1.65 -15.40 -13.32
CA ALA A 78 2.52 -15.23 -12.17
C ALA A 78 1.70 -15.51 -10.91
N ARG A 79 2.03 -16.61 -10.21
CA ARG A 79 1.36 -16.98 -8.97
C ARG A 79 1.48 -15.83 -7.97
N GLU A 80 0.35 -15.37 -7.45
CA GLU A 80 0.36 -14.39 -6.36
C GLU A 80 0.83 -15.07 -5.06
N LEU A 81 1.84 -14.49 -4.42
CA LEU A 81 2.39 -14.98 -3.16
C LEU A 81 1.46 -14.62 -1.99
N THR A 82 1.39 -15.49 -0.99
CA THR A 82 0.74 -15.20 0.30
C THR A 82 1.56 -14.22 1.12
N ASP A 83 0.94 -13.60 2.14
CA ASP A 83 1.64 -12.65 3.02
C ASP A 83 2.86 -13.27 3.69
N GLU A 84 2.73 -14.51 4.18
CA GLU A 84 3.83 -15.25 4.83
C GLU A 84 4.97 -15.55 3.86
N GLU A 85 4.64 -15.87 2.60
CA GLU A 85 5.65 -16.08 1.56
C GLU A 85 6.37 -14.78 1.19
N ILE A 86 5.64 -13.66 1.11
CA ILE A 86 6.23 -12.33 0.86
C ILE A 86 7.14 -11.92 2.03
N ILE A 87 6.66 -12.06 3.26
CA ILE A 87 7.40 -11.75 4.48
C ILE A 87 8.70 -12.57 4.53
N SER A 88 8.59 -13.88 4.35
CA SER A 88 9.75 -14.78 4.34
C SER A 88 10.75 -14.39 3.26
N TRP A 89 10.27 -14.14 2.04
CA TRP A 89 11.13 -13.74 0.92
C TRP A 89 11.88 -12.42 1.19
N VAL A 90 11.17 -11.41 1.70
CA VAL A 90 11.77 -10.11 2.05
C VAL A 90 12.83 -10.28 3.12
N VAL A 91 12.50 -10.98 4.21
CA VAL A 91 13.41 -11.18 5.34
C VAL A 91 14.66 -11.94 4.91
N PHE A 92 14.52 -13.06 4.19
CA PHE A 92 15.68 -13.82 3.71
C PHE A 92 16.57 -13.01 2.76
N ARG A 93 15.95 -12.31 1.81
CA ARG A 93 16.70 -11.47 0.85
C ARG A 93 17.47 -10.37 1.57
N ASP A 94 16.85 -9.66 2.51
CA ASP A 94 17.53 -8.60 3.26
C ASP A 94 18.64 -9.14 4.16
N ILE A 95 18.43 -10.29 4.82
CA ILE A 95 19.48 -10.96 5.61
C ILE A 95 20.67 -11.35 4.71
N LEU A 96 20.42 -12.00 3.57
CA LEU A 96 21.47 -12.50 2.68
C LEU A 96 22.24 -11.38 1.95
N ASN A 97 21.63 -10.21 1.75
CA ASN A 97 22.26 -9.06 1.08
C ASN A 97 22.97 -8.11 2.05
N THR A 98 23.26 -8.53 3.28
CA THR A 98 24.04 -7.74 4.25
C THR A 98 25.54 -7.84 3.92
N PRO A 99 26.28 -6.72 3.74
CA PRO A 99 25.98 -5.36 4.20
C PRO A 99 25.03 -4.59 3.27
N PRO A 100 24.16 -3.73 3.84
CA PRO A 100 23.15 -3.02 3.08
C PRO A 100 23.81 -2.21 1.97
N VAL A 101 23.33 -2.39 0.74
CA VAL A 101 23.66 -1.48 -0.35
C VAL A 101 23.14 -0.11 0.09
N GLN A 102 24.05 0.81 0.45
CA GLN A 102 23.69 2.22 0.60
C GLN A 102 23.22 2.68 -0.78
N SER A 103 21.90 2.66 -0.99
CA SER A 103 21.34 3.24 -2.20
C SER A 103 21.68 4.72 -2.19
N LYS A 104 22.26 5.19 -3.29
CA LYS A 104 22.46 6.63 -3.54
C LYS A 104 21.12 7.40 -3.49
N ASN A 105 19.99 6.71 -3.64
CA ASN A 105 18.64 7.28 -3.64
C ASN A 105 17.77 6.57 -2.59
N SER A 106 17.82 7.03 -1.35
CA SER A 106 16.97 6.47 -0.30
C SER A 106 15.57 7.08 -0.34
N LYS A 107 14.53 6.25 -0.15
CA LYS A 107 13.11 6.61 -0.26
C LYS A 107 12.37 6.47 1.06
N ILE A 108 11.29 7.23 1.17
CA ILE A 108 10.24 7.04 2.17
C ILE A 108 9.06 6.29 1.54
N ALA A 109 8.66 5.18 2.14
CA ALA A 109 7.43 4.47 1.81
C ALA A 109 6.25 5.06 2.58
N PHE A 110 5.34 5.71 1.87
CA PHE A 110 4.06 6.17 2.41
C PHE A 110 3.02 5.07 2.25
N MET A 111 2.58 4.51 3.37
CA MET A 111 1.67 3.36 3.43
C MET A 111 0.31 3.80 3.95
N PHE A 112 -0.70 3.75 3.08
CA PHE A 112 -2.06 4.15 3.39
C PHE A 112 -2.91 2.93 3.72
N LEU A 113 -3.41 2.88 4.95
CA LEU A 113 -4.41 1.91 5.40
C LEU A 113 -5.77 2.60 5.45
N THR A 114 -6.66 2.25 4.52
CA THR A 114 -7.94 2.94 4.32
C THR A 114 -9.11 1.96 4.31
N PRO A 115 -10.33 2.39 4.69
CA PRO A 115 -11.52 1.59 4.45
C PRO A 115 -11.89 1.58 2.96
N SER A 116 -11.74 2.71 2.25
CA SER A 116 -12.07 2.85 0.83
C SER A 116 -11.32 4.01 0.18
N SER A 117 -12.01 5.12 -0.13
CA SER A 117 -11.48 6.27 -0.87
C SER A 117 -10.46 7.09 -0.08
N LEU A 118 -9.63 7.84 -0.82
CA LEU A 118 -8.66 8.79 -0.29
C LEU A 118 -9.15 10.23 -0.54
N PRO A 119 -9.92 10.83 0.40
CA PRO A 119 -10.46 12.18 0.20
C PRO A 119 -9.37 13.25 0.08
N PHE A 120 -8.22 13.04 0.73
CA PHE A 120 -7.08 13.96 0.68
C PHE A 120 -6.08 13.66 -0.44
N GLU A 121 -6.43 12.81 -1.42
CA GLU A 121 -5.51 12.43 -2.50
C GLU A 121 -4.95 13.64 -3.26
N LYS A 122 -5.77 14.68 -3.51
CA LYS A 122 -5.32 15.93 -4.15
C LYS A 122 -4.30 16.70 -3.29
N LEU A 123 -4.47 16.71 -1.97
CA LEU A 123 -3.53 17.34 -1.05
C LEU A 123 -2.20 16.56 -1.01
N TRP A 124 -2.25 15.22 -1.01
CA TRP A 124 -1.06 14.39 -1.13
C TRP A 124 -0.36 14.54 -2.48
N ASP A 125 -1.12 14.69 -3.56
CA ASP A 125 -0.60 14.99 -4.90
C ASP A 125 0.12 16.35 -4.97
N MET A 126 -0.36 17.35 -4.22
CA MET A 126 0.37 18.61 -4.00
C MET A 126 1.65 18.38 -3.20
N PHE A 127 1.57 17.66 -2.08
CA PHE A 127 2.72 17.36 -1.22
C PHE A 127 3.85 16.63 -1.97
N PHE A 128 3.53 15.66 -2.82
CA PHE A 128 4.55 14.93 -3.59
C PHE A 128 5.16 15.74 -4.74
N ARG A 129 4.56 16.87 -5.10
CA ARG A 129 5.06 17.80 -6.12
C ARG A 129 5.74 18.99 -5.50
N TRP A 130 6.59 19.62 -6.29
CA TRP A 130 7.13 20.93 -6.00
C TRP A 130 7.07 21.80 -7.26
N CYS A 131 6.58 23.02 -7.12
CA CYS A 131 6.43 23.96 -8.22
C CYS A 131 7.34 25.17 -7.97
N ARG A 132 8.23 25.45 -8.93
CA ARG A 132 9.00 26.70 -8.94
C ARG A 132 8.35 27.69 -9.91
N TYR A 133 8.32 28.95 -9.49
CA TYR A 133 8.09 30.08 -10.39
C TYR A 133 9.42 30.43 -11.05
N GLU A 134 9.55 30.20 -12.36
CA GLU A 134 10.71 30.64 -13.14
C GLU A 134 10.28 31.74 -14.12
N LEU A 135 11.02 32.86 -14.09
CA LEU A 135 10.93 33.92 -15.07
C LEU A 135 11.77 33.52 -16.28
N SER A 136 11.12 33.22 -17.40
CA SER A 136 11.81 33.06 -18.69
C SER A 136 11.69 34.35 -19.50
N TYR A 137 12.80 34.80 -20.06
CA TYR A 137 12.86 35.89 -21.04
C TYR A 137 13.14 35.27 -22.41
N ASP A 138 12.34 35.59 -23.43
CA ASP A 138 12.57 35.12 -24.80
C ASP A 138 13.29 36.22 -25.59
N TRP A 139 14.47 35.92 -26.11
CA TRP A 139 15.28 36.91 -26.84
C TRP A 139 14.98 36.84 -28.33
N THR A 140 13.83 37.40 -28.75
CA THR A 140 13.61 37.73 -30.16
C THR A 140 13.98 39.18 -30.44
N TYR A 141 14.85 39.40 -31.42
CA TYR A 141 15.31 40.72 -31.86
C TYR A 141 14.12 41.63 -32.25
N GLY A 142 13.75 42.58 -31.38
CA GLY A 142 12.96 43.75 -31.80
C GLY A 142 11.75 44.18 -30.96
N GLU A 143 11.33 43.47 -29.91
CA GLU A 143 10.20 43.89 -29.06
C GLU A 143 10.53 43.87 -27.56
N ILE A 144 9.99 44.84 -26.82
CA ILE A 144 10.09 44.90 -25.35
C ILE A 144 9.21 43.78 -24.78
N ASP A 145 9.87 42.75 -24.25
CA ASP A 145 9.24 41.48 -23.91
C ASP A 145 8.42 41.58 -22.59
N LYS A 146 7.17 41.11 -22.63
CA LYS A 146 6.36 40.91 -21.42
C LYS A 146 6.75 39.57 -20.85
N GLY A 147 7.57 39.56 -19.80
CA GLY A 147 8.00 38.34 -19.11
C GLY A 147 6.82 37.38 -18.87
N HIS A 148 6.92 36.16 -19.41
CA HIS A 148 5.93 35.11 -19.19
C HIS A 148 6.34 34.32 -17.95
N PHE A 149 5.46 34.28 -16.95
CA PHE A 149 5.65 33.39 -15.80
C PHE A 149 5.31 31.96 -16.22
N HIS A 150 6.30 31.07 -16.21
CA HIS A 150 6.08 29.65 -16.34
C HIS A 150 6.22 28.98 -14.96
N ASN A 151 5.21 28.19 -14.60
CA ASN A 151 5.27 27.33 -13.42
C ASN A 151 5.89 26.00 -13.83
N THR A 152 7.14 25.75 -13.45
CA THR A 152 7.77 24.45 -13.65
C THR A 152 7.51 23.60 -12.41
N CYS A 153 6.59 22.65 -12.52
CA CYS A 153 6.32 21.68 -11.46
C CYS A 153 7.06 20.37 -11.75
N GLN A 154 7.91 19.95 -10.80
CA GLN A 154 8.57 18.65 -10.80
C GLN A 154 8.12 17.86 -9.57
N GLY A 155 8.00 16.55 -9.69
CA GLY A 155 7.75 15.73 -8.51
C GLY A 155 9.03 15.40 -7.77
N HIS A 156 8.88 14.95 -6.53
CA HIS A 156 9.98 14.33 -5.78
C HIS A 156 10.16 12.86 -6.19
N GLU A 157 9.94 12.53 -7.48
CA GLU A 157 10.08 11.16 -7.97
C GLU A 157 11.47 10.61 -7.62
N GLY A 158 11.52 9.37 -7.12
CA GLY A 158 12.76 8.75 -6.66
C GLY A 158 13.11 8.98 -5.19
N LYS A 159 12.41 9.89 -4.48
CA LYS A 159 12.54 10.06 -3.01
C LYS A 159 11.43 9.41 -2.19
N PHE A 160 10.39 8.90 -2.84
CA PHE A 160 9.29 8.23 -2.16
C PHE A 160 8.67 7.11 -2.98
N SER A 161 7.88 6.28 -2.30
CA SER A 161 6.99 5.28 -2.87
C SER A 161 5.65 5.29 -2.12
N VAL A 162 4.57 4.86 -2.78
CA VAL A 162 3.21 4.87 -2.22
C VAL A 162 2.65 3.45 -2.28
N TYR A 163 1.99 3.03 -1.19
CA TYR A 163 1.30 1.75 -1.08
C TYR A 163 -0.06 1.95 -0.45
N VAL A 164 -1.09 1.32 -1.00
CA VAL A 164 -2.48 1.48 -0.52
C VAL A 164 -3.07 0.12 -0.18
N HIS A 165 -3.55 -0.04 1.05
CA HIS A 165 -4.40 -1.15 1.47
C HIS A 165 -5.80 -0.61 1.75
N ALA A 166 -6.78 -1.09 0.98
CA ALA A 166 -8.16 -0.65 1.05
C ALA A 166 -9.06 -1.80 1.54
N SER A 167 -9.54 -1.71 2.78
CA SER A 167 -10.12 -2.85 3.49
C SER A 167 -11.55 -3.22 3.08
N LYS A 168 -12.29 -2.33 2.41
CA LYS A 168 -13.67 -2.56 1.97
C LYS A 168 -13.84 -2.46 0.46
N GLU A 169 -13.50 -1.31 -0.11
CA GLU A 169 -13.73 -1.01 -1.53
C GLU A 169 -12.45 -0.52 -2.18
N LYS A 170 -12.22 -0.95 -3.42
CA LYS A 170 -11.07 -0.47 -4.19
C LYS A 170 -11.26 1.02 -4.53
N PRO A 171 -10.37 1.92 -4.09
CA PRO A 171 -10.46 3.33 -4.41
C PRO A 171 -10.26 3.59 -5.90
N VAL A 172 -10.92 4.63 -6.40
CA VAL A 172 -10.64 5.19 -7.73
C VAL A 172 -9.69 6.37 -7.54
N HIS A 173 -8.49 6.23 -8.08
CA HIS A 173 -7.43 7.24 -7.97
C HIS A 173 -7.46 8.23 -9.13
N VAL A 174 -7.23 9.50 -8.81
CA VAL A 174 -7.16 10.63 -9.74
C VAL A 174 -5.72 11.15 -9.90
N SER A 175 -4.90 11.02 -8.86
CA SER A 175 -3.49 11.37 -8.84
C SER A 175 -2.65 10.24 -9.44
N ARG A 176 -1.73 10.63 -10.33
CA ARG A 176 -0.75 9.71 -10.91
C ARG A 176 0.13 9.00 -9.88
N TYR A 177 0.29 9.57 -8.67
CA TYR A 177 1.11 8.97 -7.63
C TYR A 177 0.44 7.77 -6.97
N PHE A 178 -0.89 7.69 -7.00
CA PHE A 178 -1.68 6.62 -6.38
C PHE A 178 -2.14 5.56 -7.40
N LEU A 179 -2.06 5.84 -8.71
CA LEU A 179 -2.38 4.85 -9.74
C LEU A 179 -1.54 3.58 -9.60
N ASN A 180 -2.21 2.42 -9.55
CA ASN A 180 -1.60 1.09 -9.45
C ASN A 180 -0.68 0.93 -8.23
N ARG A 181 -1.03 1.58 -7.11
CA ARG A 181 -0.30 1.47 -5.83
C ARG A 181 -0.99 0.58 -4.82
N GLU A 182 -2.14 0.04 -5.17
CA GLU A 182 -2.91 -0.86 -4.33
C GLU A 182 -2.19 -2.20 -4.16
N ILE A 183 -2.07 -2.63 -2.92
CA ILE A 183 -1.63 -3.98 -2.57
C ILE A 183 -2.85 -4.89 -2.43
N ARG A 184 -2.60 -6.21 -2.42
CA ARG A 184 -3.64 -7.17 -2.04
C ARG A 184 -4.18 -6.79 -0.67
N SER A 185 -5.46 -6.45 -0.62
CA SER A 185 -6.11 -5.98 0.61
C SER A 185 -6.89 -7.12 1.27
N GLY A 186 -7.20 -6.95 2.56
CA GLY A 186 -7.96 -7.89 3.37
C GLY A 186 -8.89 -7.14 4.31
N GLU A 187 -9.87 -7.83 4.88
CA GLU A 187 -10.81 -7.20 5.82
C GLU A 187 -10.08 -6.74 7.08
N VAL A 188 -10.36 -5.50 7.51
CA VAL A 188 -9.79 -4.90 8.72
C VAL A 188 -10.91 -4.57 9.68
N LEU A 189 -10.77 -5.05 10.91
CA LEU A 189 -11.74 -4.84 11.98
C LEU A 189 -11.07 -4.10 13.13
N TRP A 190 -11.75 -3.08 13.65
CA TRP A 190 -11.21 -2.21 14.69
C TRP A 190 -10.81 -3.02 15.94
N GLY A 191 -9.59 -2.76 16.44
CA GLY A 191 -9.01 -3.38 17.62
C GLY A 191 -8.70 -4.88 17.52
N LYS A 192 -8.93 -5.50 16.36
CA LYS A 192 -8.56 -6.90 16.11
C LYS A 192 -7.19 -6.98 15.44
N ILE A 193 -6.60 -8.17 15.48
CA ILE A 193 -5.30 -8.44 14.86
C ILE A 193 -5.29 -8.17 13.35
N SER A 194 -6.43 -8.23 12.67
CA SER A 194 -6.49 -7.93 11.23
C SER A 194 -6.03 -6.52 10.87
N MET A 195 -6.08 -5.57 11.82
CA MET A 195 -5.44 -4.25 11.69
C MET A 195 -3.91 -4.38 11.55
N VAL A 196 -3.28 -5.10 12.49
CA VAL A 196 -1.84 -5.36 12.49
C VAL A 196 -1.44 -6.20 11.26
N ASP A 197 -2.29 -7.12 10.81
CA ASP A 197 -2.04 -7.92 9.60
C ASP A 197 -1.98 -7.04 8.35
N ALA A 198 -2.85 -6.03 8.26
CA ALA A 198 -2.83 -5.07 7.16
C ALA A 198 -1.57 -4.17 7.21
N GLU A 199 -1.17 -3.72 8.39
CA GLU A 199 0.07 -2.96 8.61
C GLU A 199 1.31 -3.79 8.23
N ARG A 200 1.37 -5.06 8.66
CA ARG A 200 2.45 -5.99 8.30
C ARG A 200 2.48 -6.24 6.80
N ARG A 201 1.33 -6.38 6.15
CA ARG A 201 1.24 -6.57 4.70
C ARG A 201 1.74 -5.36 3.92
N LEU A 202 1.39 -4.14 4.36
CA LEU A 202 1.91 -2.90 3.80
C LEU A 202 3.45 -2.85 3.94
N LEU A 203 3.98 -3.13 5.13
CA LEU A 203 5.43 -3.20 5.38
C LEU A 203 6.11 -4.21 4.46
N ALA A 204 5.57 -5.42 4.36
CA ALA A 204 6.13 -6.50 3.53
C ALA A 204 6.17 -6.12 2.04
N HIS A 205 5.12 -5.47 1.52
CA HIS A 205 5.11 -4.96 0.16
C HIS A 205 6.08 -3.79 -0.04
N ALA A 206 6.18 -2.88 0.92
CA ALA A 206 7.06 -1.73 0.85
C ALA A 206 8.54 -2.12 0.94
N LEU A 207 8.87 -3.13 1.74
CA LEU A 207 10.23 -3.64 1.89
C LEU A 207 10.77 -4.30 0.62
N LYS A 208 9.90 -4.71 -0.33
CA LYS A 208 10.32 -5.24 -1.63
C LYS A 208 11.21 -4.25 -2.40
N ASP A 209 10.99 -2.94 -2.26
CA ASP A 209 11.90 -1.93 -2.79
C ASP A 209 13.09 -1.77 -1.83
N PRO A 210 14.34 -2.09 -2.25
CA PRO A 210 15.53 -1.90 -1.42
C PRO A 210 15.86 -0.42 -1.18
N GLU A 211 15.34 0.50 -2.00
CA GLU A 211 15.54 1.93 -1.82
C GLU A 211 14.67 2.51 -0.69
N ASN A 212 13.59 1.83 -0.29
CA ASN A 212 12.79 2.25 0.86
C ASN A 212 13.57 2.05 2.17
N GLN A 213 13.92 3.16 2.82
CA GLN A 213 14.69 3.18 4.06
C GLN A 213 13.88 3.67 5.28
N HIS A 214 12.73 4.30 5.04
CA HIS A 214 11.80 4.74 6.08
C HIS A 214 10.36 4.42 5.67
N PHE A 215 9.50 4.07 6.62
CA PHE A 215 8.14 3.57 6.40
C PHE A 215 7.17 4.35 7.28
N VAL A 216 6.18 5.01 6.68
CA VAL A 216 5.19 5.86 7.36
C VAL A 216 3.80 5.25 7.21
N LEU A 217 3.13 4.96 8.32
CA LEU A 217 1.73 4.51 8.30
C LEU A 217 0.77 5.71 8.39
N LEU A 218 -0.18 5.76 7.46
CA LEU A 218 -1.18 6.82 7.33
C LEU A 218 -2.57 6.22 7.09
N SER A 219 -3.61 7.00 7.37
CA SER A 219 -4.99 6.69 6.99
C SER A 219 -5.55 7.68 5.99
N GLU A 220 -6.76 7.42 5.50
CA GLU A 220 -7.53 8.28 4.60
C GLU A 220 -7.84 9.65 5.20
N SER A 221 -7.72 9.80 6.52
CA SER A 221 -8.01 11.02 7.27
C SER A 221 -6.76 11.76 7.75
N CYS A 222 -5.58 11.32 7.31
CA CYS A 222 -4.29 11.91 7.67
C CYS A 222 -3.86 12.94 6.62
N VAL A 223 -3.22 14.02 7.08
CA VAL A 223 -2.74 15.10 6.23
C VAL A 223 -1.29 15.48 6.60
N PRO A 224 -0.46 15.88 5.64
CA PRO A 224 0.87 16.41 5.92
C PRO A 224 0.76 17.81 6.55
N LEU A 225 1.67 18.14 7.46
CA LEU A 225 1.73 19.46 8.12
C LEU A 225 2.88 20.35 7.60
N HIS A 226 3.86 19.74 6.93
CA HIS A 226 5.03 20.39 6.38
C HIS A 226 5.25 19.96 4.93
N ASN A 227 6.05 20.71 4.17
CA ASN A 227 6.42 20.34 2.81
C ASN A 227 7.26 19.05 2.75
N PHE A 228 7.36 18.47 1.57
CA PHE A 228 8.03 17.19 1.36
C PHE A 228 9.49 17.20 1.79
N ASP A 229 10.26 18.23 1.43
CA ASP A 229 11.69 18.28 1.78
C ASP A 229 11.91 18.34 3.29
N TYR A 230 11.04 19.05 4.04
CA TYR A 230 11.09 19.06 5.50
C TYR A 230 10.85 17.65 6.05
N VAL A 231 9.74 17.00 5.64
CA VAL A 231 9.39 15.65 6.10
C VAL A 231 10.47 14.64 5.74
N TYR A 232 10.98 14.72 4.51
CA TYR A 232 12.03 13.85 4.01
C TYR A 232 13.30 14.00 4.85
N ASN A 233 13.79 15.22 5.03
CA ASN A 233 14.99 15.45 5.81
C ASN A 233 14.82 15.06 7.28
N TYR A 234 13.64 15.32 7.86
CA TYR A 234 13.34 14.96 9.25
C TYR A 234 13.42 13.45 9.47
N LEU A 235 12.77 12.65 8.61
CA LEU A 235 12.70 11.19 8.78
C LEU A 235 13.98 10.48 8.34
N MET A 236 14.61 10.92 7.25
CA MET A 236 15.79 10.24 6.68
C MET A 236 17.05 10.43 7.52
N HIS A 237 17.18 11.58 8.20
CA HIS A 237 18.33 11.86 9.07
C HIS A 237 18.07 11.51 10.55
N ALA A 238 16.88 11.03 10.90
CA ALA A 238 16.60 10.56 12.26
C ALA A 238 17.35 9.24 12.53
N ASN A 239 18.00 9.16 13.69
CA ASN A 239 18.68 7.94 14.14
C ASN A 239 17.73 6.91 14.80
N VAL A 240 16.51 7.31 15.17
CA VAL A 240 15.49 6.48 15.81
C VAL A 240 14.27 6.27 14.91
N SER A 241 13.37 5.38 15.33
CA SER A 241 12.01 5.27 14.79
C SER A 241 10.98 5.89 15.71
N PHE A 242 9.94 6.47 15.13
CA PHE A 242 8.87 7.17 15.84
C PHE A 242 7.72 6.20 16.08
N VAL A 243 7.83 5.45 17.17
CA VAL A 243 6.79 4.58 17.72
C VAL A 243 6.43 5.12 19.09
N ASP A 244 5.15 5.41 19.29
CA ASP A 244 4.63 5.85 20.57
C ASP A 244 4.66 4.70 21.58
N CYS A 245 5.17 4.94 22.78
CA CYS A 245 5.39 3.88 23.76
C CYS A 245 5.44 4.41 25.19
N PHE A 246 4.42 4.09 25.98
CA PHE A 246 4.33 4.49 27.38
C PHE A 246 3.62 3.44 28.25
N VAL A 247 3.71 3.63 29.57
CA VAL A 247 2.99 2.82 30.56
C VAL A 247 1.72 3.55 30.96
N ASP A 248 0.59 2.86 30.86
CA ASP A 248 -0.70 3.33 31.34
C ASP A 248 -1.26 2.28 32.31
N PRO A 249 -1.18 2.48 33.63
CA PRO A 249 -1.63 1.49 34.61
C PRO A 249 -3.16 1.31 34.64
N GLY A 250 -3.91 2.17 33.94
CA GLY A 250 -5.37 2.17 33.95
C GLY A 250 -6.02 1.16 32.98
N PRO A 251 -7.36 1.21 32.87
CA PRO A 251 -8.17 0.27 32.08
C PRO A 251 -7.91 0.34 30.57
N HIS A 252 -7.33 1.42 30.05
CA HIS A 252 -7.00 1.55 28.63
C HIS A 252 -5.56 1.17 28.30
N GLY A 253 -4.73 0.87 29.30
CA GLY A 253 -3.37 0.41 29.14
C GLY A 253 -3.20 -1.02 29.66
N ASN A 254 -2.42 -1.19 30.72
CA ASN A 254 -2.11 -2.47 31.35
C ASN A 254 -3.34 -3.20 31.91
N GLY A 255 -4.47 -2.52 32.11
CA GLY A 255 -5.76 -3.17 32.40
C GLY A 255 -6.23 -4.13 31.29
N ARG A 256 -5.75 -3.94 30.06
CA ARG A 256 -6.06 -4.78 28.89
C ARG A 256 -5.17 -6.04 28.76
N TYR A 257 -4.14 -6.17 29.59
CA TYR A 257 -3.17 -7.29 29.55
C TYR A 257 -3.83 -8.63 29.86
N SER A 258 -3.46 -9.71 29.14
CA SER A 258 -3.86 -11.08 29.44
C SER A 258 -2.69 -11.89 29.98
N GLU A 259 -2.89 -12.61 31.09
CA GLU A 259 -1.90 -13.51 31.69
C GLU A 259 -1.49 -14.66 30.74
N ARG A 260 -2.33 -14.98 29.73
CA ARG A 260 -2.02 -15.98 28.70
C ARG A 260 -0.89 -15.56 27.75
N MET A 261 -0.46 -14.29 27.82
CA MET A 261 0.71 -13.82 27.09
C MET A 261 2.04 -14.23 27.76
N LEU A 262 2.00 -14.79 28.97
CA LEU A 262 3.17 -15.37 29.63
C LEU A 262 3.60 -16.69 28.95
N PRO A 263 4.90 -17.03 29.00
CA PRO A 263 6.00 -16.24 29.56
C PRO A 263 6.57 -15.18 28.60
N GLU A 264 6.20 -15.19 27.32
CA GLU A 264 6.85 -14.37 26.29
C GLU A 264 6.66 -12.87 26.50
N VAL A 265 5.48 -12.43 26.95
CA VAL A 265 5.20 -11.02 27.26
C VAL A 265 4.77 -10.90 28.71
N GLU A 266 5.72 -10.56 29.58
CA GLU A 266 5.42 -10.22 30.97
C GLU A 266 4.61 -8.92 31.07
N LYS A 267 3.71 -8.84 32.05
CA LYS A 267 2.88 -7.64 32.29
C LYS A 267 3.69 -6.35 32.47
N LYS A 268 4.88 -6.45 33.07
CA LYS A 268 5.81 -5.30 33.27
C LYS A 268 6.32 -4.71 31.96
N ASN A 269 6.37 -5.52 30.90
CA ASN A 269 6.81 -5.14 29.57
C ASN A 269 5.67 -4.64 28.69
N PHE A 270 4.41 -4.92 29.04
CA PHE A 270 3.25 -4.49 28.28
C PHE A 270 3.14 -2.96 28.24
N ARG A 271 3.11 -2.39 27.04
CA ARG A 271 3.08 -0.95 26.76
C ARG A 271 1.83 -0.58 25.98
N LYS A 272 1.49 0.71 26.03
CA LYS A 272 0.47 1.36 25.21
C LYS A 272 1.16 2.35 24.26
N GLY A 273 0.56 2.58 23.11
CA GLY A 273 0.97 3.60 22.15
C GLY A 273 -0.13 3.88 21.13
N ALA A 274 0.12 4.85 20.26
CA ALA A 274 -0.66 5.06 19.06
C ALA A 274 -0.42 3.96 18.01
N GLN A 275 -1.45 3.67 17.21
CA GLN A 275 -1.34 2.88 15.98
C GLN A 275 -0.33 3.47 14.98
N TRP A 276 -0.25 4.80 14.90
CA TRP A 276 0.49 5.51 13.87
C TRP A 276 1.99 5.49 14.16
N PHE A 277 2.77 4.86 13.28
CA PHE A 277 4.22 4.80 13.39
C PHE A 277 4.92 5.37 12.15
N SER A 278 6.16 5.79 12.36
CA SER A 278 7.15 5.99 11.29
C SER A 278 8.43 5.26 11.68
N MET A 279 8.87 4.27 10.90
CA MET A 279 10.00 3.45 11.28
C MET A 279 11.05 3.28 10.18
N ARG A 280 12.30 3.10 10.61
CA ARG A 280 13.44 2.81 9.75
C ARG A 280 13.39 1.37 9.26
N ARG A 281 14.04 1.08 8.13
CA ARG A 281 14.09 -0.26 7.52
C ARG A 281 14.46 -1.38 8.48
N GLN A 282 15.43 -1.15 9.36
CA GLN A 282 15.85 -2.16 10.34
C GLN A 282 14.68 -2.61 11.24
N HIS A 283 13.87 -1.67 11.73
CA HIS A 283 12.72 -1.98 12.58
C HIS A 283 11.59 -2.62 11.80
N ALA A 284 11.37 -2.19 10.55
CA ALA A 284 10.42 -2.85 9.65
C ALA A 284 10.79 -4.33 9.43
N LEU A 285 12.08 -4.64 9.20
CA LEU A 285 12.57 -6.01 9.06
C LEU A 285 12.41 -6.83 10.35
N ILE A 286 12.67 -6.24 11.52
CA ILE A 286 12.47 -6.89 12.82
C ILE A 286 10.98 -7.24 13.03
N VAL A 287 10.05 -6.35 12.66
CA VAL A 287 8.60 -6.64 12.71
C VAL A 287 8.20 -7.77 11.76
N MET A 288 8.80 -7.82 10.57
CA MET A 288 8.54 -8.90 9.60
C MET A 288 9.11 -10.25 10.07
N ALA A 289 10.26 -10.23 10.75
CA ALA A 289 10.88 -11.43 11.31
C ALA A 289 10.14 -11.97 12.56
N ASP A 290 9.32 -11.14 13.22
CA ASP A 290 8.61 -11.55 14.42
C ASP A 290 7.43 -12.48 14.12
N SER A 291 7.54 -13.69 14.67
CA SER A 291 6.47 -14.69 14.77
C SER A 291 6.09 -14.98 16.22
N LEU A 292 7.02 -14.80 17.17
CA LEU A 292 6.85 -15.19 18.56
C LEU A 292 5.92 -14.23 19.29
N TYR A 293 6.25 -12.93 19.30
CA TYR A 293 5.47 -11.96 20.06
C TYR A 293 4.15 -11.64 19.36
N TYR A 294 4.19 -11.46 18.05
CA TYR A 294 3.02 -11.27 17.20
C TYR A 294 1.96 -12.35 17.44
N SER A 295 2.33 -13.64 17.52
CA SER A 295 1.35 -14.71 17.78
C SER A 295 0.65 -14.56 19.13
N ARG A 296 1.34 -14.07 20.17
CA ARG A 296 0.72 -13.78 21.48
C ARG A 296 -0.30 -12.66 21.40
N PHE A 297 -0.01 -11.59 20.65
CA PHE A 297 -0.98 -10.53 20.41
C PHE A 297 -2.15 -11.02 19.53
N ARG A 298 -1.86 -11.77 18.47
CA ARG A 298 -2.87 -12.39 17.60
C ARG A 298 -3.84 -13.27 18.38
N ASP A 299 -3.35 -14.05 19.33
CA ASP A 299 -4.15 -15.06 20.00
C ASP A 299 -4.87 -14.49 21.24
N TYR A 300 -4.22 -13.59 21.99
CA TYR A 300 -4.67 -13.15 23.31
C TYR A 300 -4.96 -11.64 23.45
N CYS A 301 -4.62 -10.79 22.47
CA CYS A 301 -5.04 -9.38 22.47
C CYS A 301 -6.27 -9.19 21.58
N LYS A 302 -7.47 -9.40 22.15
CA LYS A 302 -8.73 -9.29 21.42
C LYS A 302 -9.79 -8.53 22.24
N PRO A 303 -10.71 -7.82 21.58
CA PRO A 303 -11.90 -7.29 22.24
C PRO A 303 -12.74 -8.41 22.88
N GLY A 304 -13.13 -8.22 24.14
CA GLY A 304 -13.98 -9.14 24.92
C GLY A 304 -13.31 -10.40 25.48
N LEU A 305 -12.05 -10.70 25.13
CA LEU A 305 -11.38 -11.92 25.62
C LEU A 305 -11.06 -11.80 27.11
N ASP A 306 -11.43 -12.82 27.89
CA ASP A 306 -11.26 -12.84 29.36
C ASP A 306 -11.85 -11.58 30.05
N GLY A 307 -12.92 -11.01 29.49
CA GLY A 307 -13.57 -9.79 30.00
C GLY A 307 -12.79 -8.50 29.74
N LYS A 308 -11.73 -8.56 28.92
CA LYS A 308 -10.85 -7.43 28.62
C LYS A 308 -10.99 -7.01 27.16
N ASN A 309 -10.86 -5.71 26.91
CA ASN A 309 -10.90 -5.14 25.56
C ASN A 309 -9.48 -4.75 25.11
N CYS A 310 -8.69 -5.75 24.73
CA CYS A 310 -7.34 -5.50 24.21
C CYS A 310 -7.39 -5.09 22.73
N ILE A 311 -6.61 -4.06 22.39
CA ILE A 311 -6.57 -3.40 21.07
C ILE A 311 -5.16 -3.64 20.49
N ALA A 312 -5.03 -4.57 19.56
CA ALA A 312 -3.73 -5.11 19.15
C ALA A 312 -2.79 -4.05 18.55
N ASP A 313 -3.32 -3.17 17.72
CA ASP A 313 -2.59 -2.08 17.05
C ASP A 313 -2.06 -1.00 18.00
N GLU A 314 -2.67 -0.84 19.18
CA GLU A 314 -2.21 0.10 20.23
C GLU A 314 -1.21 -0.53 21.22
N HIS A 315 -0.97 -1.84 21.16
CA HIS A 315 -0.19 -2.56 22.17
C HIS A 315 0.95 -3.42 21.60
N TYR A 316 0.82 -3.95 20.38
CA TYR A 316 1.82 -4.86 19.81
C TYR A 316 3.17 -4.18 19.59
N LEU A 317 3.26 -3.20 18.69
CA LEU A 317 4.54 -2.54 18.37
C LEU A 317 5.17 -1.83 19.58
N PRO A 318 4.42 -1.08 20.42
CA PRO A 318 5.00 -0.46 21.61
C PRO A 318 5.61 -1.47 22.57
N THR A 319 4.91 -2.58 22.83
CA THR A 319 5.41 -3.64 23.72
C THR A 319 6.60 -4.36 23.11
N PHE A 320 6.51 -4.71 21.83
CA PHE A 320 7.55 -5.44 21.12
C PHE A 320 8.86 -4.66 21.07
N PHE A 321 8.84 -3.39 20.64
CA PHE A 321 10.04 -2.58 20.59
C PHE A 321 10.57 -2.22 21.97
N HIS A 322 9.71 -2.05 22.98
CA HIS A 322 10.19 -1.87 24.36
C HIS A 322 11.04 -3.05 24.86
N MET A 323 10.73 -4.28 24.43
CA MET A 323 11.49 -5.47 24.81
C MET A 323 12.74 -5.69 23.97
N ILE A 324 12.68 -5.40 22.67
CA ILE A 324 13.73 -5.77 21.70
C ILE A 324 14.72 -4.63 21.47
N ASP A 325 14.25 -3.40 21.30
CA ASP A 325 15.11 -2.24 21.02
C ASP A 325 14.51 -0.95 21.61
N PRO A 326 14.48 -0.80 22.95
CA PRO A 326 13.92 0.39 23.59
C PRO A 326 14.71 1.67 23.30
N GLY A 327 15.98 1.56 22.88
CA GLY A 327 16.82 2.69 22.49
C GLY A 327 16.67 3.11 21.03
N GLY A 328 16.17 2.22 20.17
CA GLY A 328 15.91 2.48 18.76
C GLY A 328 14.61 3.23 18.46
N ILE A 329 13.74 3.42 19.46
CA ILE A 329 12.47 4.15 19.32
C ILE A 329 12.43 5.45 20.13
N ALA A 330 11.63 6.40 19.65
CA ALA A 330 11.50 7.73 20.25
C ALA A 330 10.52 7.78 21.44
N ASN A 331 9.68 6.76 21.63
CA ASN A 331 8.55 6.75 22.58
C ASN A 331 7.43 7.77 22.31
N TRP A 332 7.40 8.34 21.10
CA TRP A 332 6.32 9.20 20.61
C TRP A 332 6.19 9.04 19.08
N SER A 333 5.04 9.47 18.53
CA SER A 333 4.73 9.39 17.10
C SER A 333 4.79 10.76 16.42
N VAL A 334 5.25 10.80 15.16
CA VAL A 334 5.23 12.01 14.31
C VAL A 334 3.83 12.36 13.78
N THR A 335 2.80 11.61 14.16
CA THR A 335 1.41 11.87 13.76
C THR A 335 0.62 12.44 14.93
N HIS A 336 0.22 13.70 14.85
CA HIS A 336 -0.62 14.36 15.84
C HIS A 336 -2.03 13.75 15.87
N VAL A 337 -2.51 13.48 17.08
CA VAL A 337 -3.86 13.00 17.35
C VAL A 337 -4.42 13.75 18.55
N ASP A 338 -5.58 14.40 18.36
CA ASP A 338 -6.22 15.19 19.42
C ASP A 338 -7.17 14.33 20.28
N TRP A 339 -6.75 14.06 21.51
CA TRP A 339 -7.50 13.28 22.51
C TRP A 339 -8.21 14.16 23.55
N SER A 340 -8.31 15.48 23.34
CA SER A 340 -8.92 16.43 24.28
C SER A 340 -10.36 16.06 24.68
N GLU A 341 -11.11 15.39 23.80
CA GLU A 341 -12.49 14.95 24.05
C GLU A 341 -12.60 13.69 24.93
N ARG A 342 -11.50 12.97 25.20
CA ARG A 342 -11.46 11.76 26.05
C ARG A 342 -12.48 10.67 25.66
N LYS A 343 -12.78 10.54 24.37
CA LYS A 343 -13.65 9.51 23.79
C LYS A 343 -12.84 8.29 23.33
N TRP A 344 -13.54 7.24 22.88
CA TRP A 344 -12.96 6.06 22.23
C TRP A 344 -12.25 6.37 20.89
N HIS A 345 -12.56 7.51 20.29
CA HIS A 345 -11.94 8.00 19.07
C HIS A 345 -11.47 9.44 19.29
N PRO A 346 -10.38 9.84 18.62
CA PRO A 346 -9.88 11.20 18.73
C PRO A 346 -10.83 12.21 18.07
N LYS A 347 -10.69 13.47 18.45
CA LYS A 347 -11.42 14.60 17.88
C LYS A 347 -11.25 14.61 16.36
N SER A 348 -12.35 14.88 15.67
CA SER A 348 -12.37 15.03 14.21
C SER A 348 -12.62 16.47 13.82
N TYR A 349 -11.72 17.07 13.05
CA TYR A 349 -11.80 18.45 12.59
C TYR A 349 -12.71 18.58 11.38
N ARG A 350 -13.68 19.49 11.47
CA ARG A 350 -14.54 19.94 10.37
C ARG A 350 -13.94 21.15 9.68
N ALA A 351 -14.51 21.54 8.53
CA ALA A 351 -14.05 22.69 7.77
C ALA A 351 -13.97 23.97 8.63
N GLN A 352 -14.92 24.21 9.54
CA GLN A 352 -14.90 25.39 10.42
C GLN A 352 -13.73 25.40 11.43
N ASP A 353 -13.23 24.22 11.81
CA ASP A 353 -12.16 24.09 12.80
C ASP A 353 -10.78 24.32 12.16
N VAL A 354 -10.66 24.14 10.84
CA VAL A 354 -9.41 24.28 10.11
C VAL A 354 -9.10 25.77 9.87
N THR A 355 -8.15 26.28 10.67
CA THR A 355 -7.61 27.65 10.60
C THR A 355 -6.08 27.64 10.55
N ASP A 356 -5.49 28.75 10.10
CA ASP A 356 -4.03 28.95 10.14
C ASP A 356 -3.48 28.84 11.58
N GLU A 357 -4.22 29.37 12.56
CA GLU A 357 -3.88 29.25 13.98
C GLU A 357 -3.85 27.79 14.45
N LEU A 358 -4.85 26.98 14.07
CA LEU A 358 -4.85 25.55 14.41
C LEU A 358 -3.58 24.85 13.86
N LEU A 359 -3.24 25.09 12.59
CA LEU A 359 -2.09 24.45 11.96
C LEU A 359 -0.77 24.92 12.59
N LYS A 360 -0.63 26.21 12.91
CA LYS A 360 0.52 26.76 13.64
C LYS A 360 0.64 26.20 15.05
N ASN A 361 -0.48 26.03 15.75
CA ASN A 361 -0.50 25.43 17.07
C ASN A 361 -0.02 23.97 16.99
N ILE A 362 -0.53 23.15 16.08
CA ILE A 362 -0.11 21.75 15.95
C ILE A 362 1.37 21.65 15.55
N THR A 363 1.82 22.46 14.59
CA THR A 363 3.21 22.44 14.06
C THR A 363 4.25 23.03 15.01
N SER A 364 3.83 23.71 16.08
CA SER A 364 4.73 24.25 17.10
C SER A 364 4.85 23.35 18.33
N ILE A 365 4.07 22.28 18.45
CA ILE A 365 4.15 21.35 19.58
C ILE A 365 5.49 20.63 19.55
N ASP A 366 6.29 20.83 20.60
CA ASP A 366 7.59 20.20 20.81
C ASP A 366 7.65 19.34 22.09
N LEU A 367 6.46 19.07 22.66
CA LEU A 367 6.23 18.20 23.80
C LEU A 367 5.20 17.12 23.44
N SER A 368 5.52 15.88 23.76
CA SER A 368 4.58 14.76 23.72
C SER A 368 4.00 14.56 25.12
N VAL A 369 2.67 14.51 25.20
CA VAL A 369 1.92 14.41 26.46
C VAL A 369 1.07 13.14 26.44
N HIS A 370 1.21 12.32 27.47
CA HIS A 370 0.38 11.14 27.70
C HIS A 370 -0.36 11.28 29.02
N VAL A 371 -1.67 11.05 28.99
CA VAL A 371 -2.51 11.04 30.19
C VAL A 371 -2.89 9.60 30.49
N THR A 372 -2.58 9.12 31.70
CA THR A 372 -2.95 7.77 32.11
C THR A 372 -4.46 7.64 32.27
N SER A 373 -4.99 6.44 32.04
CA SER A 373 -6.44 6.18 32.08
C SER A 373 -6.99 5.82 33.47
N ASN A 374 -6.12 5.77 34.48
CA ASN A 374 -6.53 5.54 35.87
C ASN A 374 -7.18 6.79 36.47
N GLU A 375 -7.83 6.63 37.63
CA GLU A 375 -8.54 7.72 38.32
C GLU A 375 -7.69 8.97 38.57
N LYS A 376 -6.37 8.79 38.79
CA LYS A 376 -5.44 9.89 39.01
C LYS A 376 -5.18 10.74 37.76
N SER A 377 -5.40 10.21 36.55
CA SER A 377 -5.15 10.90 35.28
C SER A 377 -3.79 11.61 35.24
N GLU A 378 -2.74 10.89 35.59
CA GLU A 378 -1.38 11.43 35.68
C GLU A 378 -0.88 11.81 34.28
N GLU A 379 -0.38 13.03 34.14
CA GLU A 379 0.22 13.51 32.90
C GLU A 379 1.72 13.19 32.87
N ARG A 380 2.15 12.53 31.80
CA ARG A 380 3.55 12.31 31.47
C ARG A 380 3.91 13.18 30.29
N VAL A 381 4.86 14.07 30.51
CA VAL A 381 5.34 15.01 29.49
C VAL A 381 6.77 14.64 29.12
N GLN A 382 7.04 14.52 27.83
CA GLN A 382 8.38 14.29 27.30
C GLN A 382 8.67 15.29 26.17
N ALA A 383 9.91 15.77 26.09
CA ALA A 383 10.34 16.60 24.98
C ALA A 383 10.52 15.76 23.71
N CYS A 384 10.08 16.28 22.57
CA CYS A 384 10.33 15.65 21.28
C CYS A 384 11.76 15.92 20.84
N LEU A 385 12.62 14.92 21.05
CA LEU A 385 14.02 14.98 20.69
C LEU A 385 14.25 14.35 19.32
N TRP A 386 14.82 15.14 18.42
CA TRP A 386 15.32 14.69 17.13
C TRP A 386 16.85 14.70 17.17
N ASN A 387 17.48 13.53 17.15
CA ASN A 387 18.93 13.37 17.32
C ASN A 387 19.49 14.13 18.54
N GLY A 388 18.75 14.15 19.66
CA GLY A 388 19.11 14.86 20.89
C GLY A 388 18.77 16.35 20.92
N ILE A 389 18.25 16.92 19.83
CA ILE A 389 17.85 18.33 19.74
C ILE A 389 16.33 18.43 19.84
N LYS A 390 15.83 19.34 20.69
CA LYS A 390 14.38 19.61 20.77
C LYS A 390 13.86 20.16 19.44
N ARG A 391 12.83 19.53 18.89
CA ARG A 391 12.17 19.92 17.62
C ARG A 391 10.66 19.74 17.74
N PRO A 392 9.86 20.39 16.88
CA PRO A 392 8.47 20.05 16.74
C PRO A 392 8.27 18.55 16.49
N CYS A 393 7.27 17.97 17.13
CA CYS A 393 7.00 16.54 17.10
C CYS A 393 6.40 16.12 15.75
N TYR A 394 5.41 16.87 15.27
CA TYR A 394 4.44 16.32 14.34
C TYR A 394 4.72 16.71 12.88
N LEU A 395 4.80 15.69 12.03
CA LEU A 395 4.90 15.81 10.58
C LEU A 395 3.54 15.64 9.89
N PHE A 396 2.65 14.91 10.54
CA PHE A 396 1.31 14.60 10.06
C PHE A 396 0.28 14.87 11.15
N ALA A 397 -0.98 15.04 10.77
CA ALA A 397 -2.08 15.14 11.73
C ALA A 397 -3.32 14.37 11.26
N ARG A 398 -4.13 13.99 12.25
CA ARG A 398 -5.47 13.41 12.09
C ARG A 398 -6.35 13.80 13.29
N LYS A 399 -7.68 13.77 13.19
CA LYS A 399 -8.51 13.22 12.11
C LYS A 399 -9.28 14.34 11.39
N PHE A 400 -9.10 14.47 10.09
CA PHE A 400 -9.79 15.49 9.30
C PHE A 400 -10.94 14.88 8.51
N TYR A 401 -12.08 15.55 8.48
CA TYR A 401 -13.20 15.14 7.63
C TYR A 401 -12.96 15.54 6.16
N PRO A 402 -13.51 14.79 5.18
CA PRO A 402 -13.32 15.08 3.75
C PRO A 402 -13.66 16.52 3.36
N GLU A 403 -14.66 17.16 3.97
CA GLU A 403 -15.03 18.56 3.69
C GLU A 403 -13.94 19.59 4.01
N THR A 404 -12.87 19.20 4.69
CA THR A 404 -11.74 20.09 5.01
C THR A 404 -10.76 20.27 3.85
N LEU A 405 -10.86 19.47 2.78
CA LEU A 405 -9.88 19.42 1.69
C LEU A 405 -9.53 20.80 1.12
N ASP A 406 -10.52 21.57 0.69
CA ASP A 406 -10.28 22.85 0.01
C ASP A 406 -9.59 23.86 0.93
N LYS A 407 -9.98 23.90 2.22
CA LYS A 407 -9.33 24.75 3.21
C LYS A 407 -7.90 24.32 3.49
N LEU A 408 -7.65 23.01 3.60
CA LEU A 408 -6.31 22.49 3.83
C LEU A 408 -5.40 22.75 2.63
N MET A 409 -5.87 22.57 1.40
CA MET A 409 -5.11 22.92 0.19
C MET A 409 -4.75 24.41 0.14
N MET A 410 -5.66 25.29 0.58
CA MET A 410 -5.39 26.74 0.63
C MET A 410 -4.34 27.09 1.68
N LEU A 411 -4.39 26.49 2.87
CA LEU A 411 -3.51 26.83 3.99
C LEU A 411 -2.14 26.14 3.95
N LEU A 412 -2.09 24.90 3.45
CA LEU A 412 -0.88 24.08 3.35
C LEU A 412 -0.25 24.15 1.96
N ASN A 413 -0.46 25.24 1.22
CA ASN A 413 0.02 25.40 -0.14
C ASN A 413 1.57 25.34 -0.19
N PHE A 414 2.11 24.14 -0.40
CA PHE A 414 3.54 23.78 -0.26
C PHE A 414 4.44 24.33 -1.37
#